data_AF-A0A7M7JBG5-F1
#
_entry.id   AF-A0A7M7JBG5-F1
#
_cell.length_a   1.000
_cell.length_b   1.000
_cell.length_c   1.000
_cell.angle_alpha   90.00
_cell.angle_beta   90.00
_cell.angle_gamma   90.00
#
_symmetry.space_group_name_H-M   'P 1'
#
loop_
_entity.id
_entity.type
_entity.pdbx_description
1 polymer ?
#
loop_
_entity_poly.entity_id
_entity_poly.type
_entity_poly.pdbx_seq_one_letter_code
_entity_poly.pdbx_strand_id
1 'polypeptide(L)'
;MAEQEISEIGVGAKTRTKIPEIVFMGAVAGFSLLLGFGATIAMAKKHSPKYFAQGMVGSKEMPESGTDLALRALGRGTLYAVGGFGLFCGVVWKALNLKEFRQKVGEMLPRIPKTETGGRTEFESLRDFLQYCIDESEKSKRNK
;
A
#
# COMPACT_ATOMS: atom_id res chain seq x y z
N MET A 1 27.21 -9.58 21.55
CA MET A 1 26.78 -10.08 20.23
C MET A 1 25.28 -10.36 20.28
N ALA A 2 24.42 -9.33 20.21
CA ALA A 2 22.95 -9.44 19.97
C ALA A 2 22.25 -8.04 19.98
N GLU A 3 22.94 -6.96 19.60
CA GLU A 3 22.37 -5.59 19.67
C GLU A 3 22.68 -4.72 18.44
N GLN A 4 23.03 -5.34 17.30
CA GLN A 4 23.31 -4.61 16.06
C GLN A 4 22.43 -5.12 14.91
N GLU A 5 21.12 -4.85 14.91
CA GLU A 5 20.33 -4.83 13.66
C GLU A 5 18.93 -4.22 13.83
N ILE A 6 18.77 -3.12 14.58
CA ILE A 6 17.50 -2.36 14.61
C ILE A 6 17.72 -0.98 13.97
N SER A 7 18.43 -0.95 12.83
CA SER A 7 18.88 0.30 12.21
C SER A 7 18.74 0.40 10.69
N GLU A 8 17.90 -0.40 10.03
CA GLU A 8 17.75 -0.33 8.55
C GLU A 8 16.28 -0.52 8.11
N ILE A 9 15.35 0.21 8.73
CA ILE A 9 14.06 0.52 8.08
C ILE A 9 13.91 2.03 8.03
N GLY A 10 14.76 2.65 7.22
CA GLY A 10 14.73 4.07 6.95
C GLY A 10 15.39 4.29 5.61
N VAL A 11 14.56 4.21 4.56
CA VAL A 11 14.64 5.01 3.33
C VAL A 11 16.05 5.54 3.05
N GLY A 12 16.69 4.97 2.03
CA GLY A 12 17.98 5.43 1.55
C GLY A 12 18.01 6.95 1.41
N ALA A 13 18.79 7.59 2.26
CA ALA A 13 19.18 8.98 2.10
C ALA A 13 20.56 9.20 2.72
N LYS A 14 21.57 8.69 2.02
CA LYS A 14 22.91 9.25 2.12
C LYS A 14 22.88 10.67 1.53
N THR A 15 22.50 11.67 2.31
CA THR A 15 23.05 13.04 2.20
C THR A 15 22.66 13.86 3.43
N ARG A 16 23.65 14.52 4.03
CA ARG A 16 23.71 15.13 5.37
C ARG A 16 22.72 16.30 5.65
N THR A 17 21.59 16.42 4.96
CA THR A 17 20.61 17.53 5.10
C THR A 17 19.13 17.16 4.99
N LYS A 18 18.74 15.87 4.82
CA LYS A 18 17.36 15.45 4.48
C LYS A 18 16.54 14.78 5.61
N ILE A 19 17.10 14.65 6.80
CA ILE A 19 16.42 14.11 7.99
C ILE A 19 15.07 14.81 8.29
N PRO A 20 14.94 16.16 8.25
CA PRO A 20 13.66 16.81 8.55
C PRO A 20 12.56 16.50 7.51
N GLU A 21 12.93 16.26 6.25
CA GLU A 21 12.00 15.96 5.15
C GLU A 21 11.39 14.56 5.30
N ILE A 22 12.21 13.58 5.69
CA ILE A 22 11.78 12.20 5.93
C ILE A 22 10.86 12.12 7.15
N VAL A 23 11.19 12.82 8.23
CA VAL A 23 10.35 12.87 9.43
C VAL A 23 9.01 13.53 9.11
N PHE A 24 9.00 14.60 8.32
CA PHE A 24 7.76 15.27 7.91
C PHE A 24 6.87 14.40 7.02
N MET A 25 7.43 13.80 5.97
CA MET A 25 6.68 12.90 5.07
C MET A 25 6.19 11.64 5.80
N GLY A 26 7.03 11.07 6.66
CA GLY A 26 6.66 9.92 7.50
C GLY A 26 5.53 10.26 8.47
N ALA A 27 5.55 11.45 9.08
CA ALA A 27 4.47 11.92 9.95
C ALA A 27 3.16 12.12 9.17
N VAL A 28 3.19 12.77 8.01
CA VAL A 28 2.00 12.96 7.15
C VAL A 28 1.42 11.62 6.68
N ALA A 29 2.28 10.68 6.27
CA ALA A 29 1.86 9.34 5.86
C ALA A 29 1.30 8.50 7.03
N GLY A 30 1.92 8.60 8.21
CA GLY A 30 1.38 7.97 9.42
C GLY A 30 0.03 8.56 9.82
N PHE A 31 -0.11 9.88 9.73
CA PHE A 31 -1.35 10.57 10.05
C PHE A 31 -2.47 10.21 9.07
N SER A 32 -2.19 10.08 7.77
CA SER A 32 -3.19 9.68 6.78
C SER A 32 -3.69 8.25 6.99
N LEU A 33 -2.81 7.32 7.37
CA LEU A 33 -3.19 5.95 7.72
C LEU A 33 -4.06 5.90 8.97
N LEU A 34 -3.69 6.64 10.02
CA LEU A 34 -4.48 6.69 11.26
C LEU A 34 -5.86 7.31 11.03
N LEU A 35 -5.93 8.41 10.28
CA LEU A 35 -7.19 9.06 9.94
C LEU A 35 -8.06 8.18 9.04
N GLY A 36 -7.48 7.53 8.02
CA GLY A 36 -8.21 6.64 7.12
C GLY A 36 -8.77 5.42 7.84
N PHE A 37 -7.94 4.73 8.62
CA PHE A 37 -8.35 3.58 9.42
C PHE A 37 -9.38 3.97 10.49
N GLY A 38 -9.18 5.10 11.16
CA GLY A 38 -10.13 5.64 12.14
C GLY A 38 -11.48 5.99 11.52
N ALA A 39 -11.49 6.58 10.31
CA ALA A 39 -12.71 6.86 9.57
C ALA A 39 -13.46 5.58 9.19
N THR A 40 -12.74 4.54 8.75
CA THR A 40 -13.34 3.23 8.44
C THR A 40 -13.95 2.59 9.70
N ILE A 41 -13.27 2.65 10.85
CA ILE A 41 -13.82 2.16 12.12
C ILE A 41 -15.07 2.97 12.52
N ALA A 42 -15.05 4.29 12.40
CA ALA A 42 -16.19 5.14 12.72
C ALA A 42 -17.41 4.84 11.81
N MET A 43 -17.16 4.57 10.52
CA MET A 43 -18.20 4.19 9.57
C MET A 43 -18.76 2.79 9.87
N ALA A 44 -17.91 1.83 10.24
CA ALA A 44 -18.31 0.50 10.69
C ALA A 44 -19.16 0.56 11.99
N LYS A 45 -18.80 1.44 12.94
CA LYS A 45 -19.59 1.70 14.16
C LYS A 45 -20.99 2.23 13.85
N LYS A 46 -21.12 3.14 12.87
CA LYS A 46 -22.44 3.67 12.45
C LYS A 46 -23.33 2.59 11.84
N HIS A 47 -22.76 1.62 11.11
CA HIS A 47 -23.52 0.56 10.46
C HIS A 47 -23.97 -0.53 11.45
N SER A 48 -23.22 -0.79 12.53
CA SER A 48 -23.48 -1.94 13.42
C SER A 48 -23.12 -1.69 14.90
N PRO A 49 -23.83 -0.80 15.61
CA PRO A 49 -23.47 -0.41 16.98
C PRO A 49 -23.59 -1.56 17.99
N LYS A 50 -24.60 -2.44 17.84
CA LYS A 50 -24.87 -3.53 18.77
C LYS A 50 -23.83 -4.66 18.68
N TYR A 51 -23.46 -5.07 17.46
CA TYR A 51 -22.47 -6.13 17.21
C TYR A 51 -21.03 -5.66 17.45
N PHE A 52 -20.74 -4.38 17.21
CA PHE A 52 -19.44 -3.80 17.52
C PHE A 52 -19.21 -3.71 19.04
N ALA A 53 -20.21 -3.26 19.81
CA ALA A 53 -20.12 -3.20 21.27
C ALA A 53 -20.01 -4.61 21.91
N GLN A 54 -20.74 -5.60 21.38
CA GLN A 54 -20.64 -6.99 21.81
C GLN A 54 -19.27 -7.60 21.45
N GLY A 55 -18.66 -7.16 20.35
CA GLY A 55 -17.30 -7.54 19.96
C GLY A 55 -16.21 -6.86 20.81
N MET A 56 -16.48 -5.70 21.42
CA MET A 56 -15.57 -4.93 22.29
C MET A 56 -15.63 -5.33 23.77
N VAL A 57 -16.79 -5.76 24.26
CA VAL A 57 -16.97 -6.18 25.66
C VAL A 57 -16.76 -7.69 25.74
N GLY A 58 -15.67 -8.13 26.38
CA GLY A 58 -15.39 -9.55 26.62
C GLY A 58 -16.56 -10.21 27.36
N SER A 59 -17.09 -11.28 26.79
CA SER A 59 -18.16 -12.07 27.43
C SER A 59 -17.57 -12.93 28.55
N LYS A 60 -18.36 -13.25 29.57
CA LYS A 60 -17.96 -13.97 30.80
C LYS A 60 -17.30 -15.35 30.56
N GLU A 61 -17.37 -15.86 29.33
CA GLU A 61 -16.81 -17.14 28.88
C GLU A 61 -15.47 -17.00 28.12
N MET A 62 -15.12 -15.79 27.67
CA MET A 62 -13.85 -15.46 27.02
C MET A 62 -13.33 -14.12 27.58
N PRO A 63 -12.31 -14.13 28.46
CA PRO A 63 -11.82 -12.92 29.12
C PRO A 63 -11.19 -11.90 28.15
N GLU A 64 -10.92 -12.30 26.90
CA GLU A 64 -10.44 -11.42 25.84
C GLU A 64 -11.54 -11.17 24.81
N SER A 65 -11.84 -9.89 24.57
CA SER A 65 -12.73 -9.45 23.51
C SER A 65 -12.19 -9.90 22.14
N GLY A 66 -13.03 -10.46 21.26
CA GLY A 66 -12.60 -10.94 19.94
C GLY A 66 -11.98 -9.85 19.06
N THR A 67 -12.31 -8.59 19.32
CA THR A 67 -11.64 -7.45 18.68
C THR A 67 -10.21 -7.22 19.19
N ASP A 68 -9.90 -7.48 20.46
CA ASP A 68 -8.53 -7.36 20.98
C ASP A 68 -7.60 -8.46 20.42
N LEU A 69 -8.14 -9.68 20.29
CA LEU A 69 -7.45 -10.78 19.61
C LEU A 69 -7.14 -10.43 18.15
N ALA A 70 -8.16 -9.92 17.44
CA ALA A 70 -8.06 -9.53 16.03
C ALA A 70 -7.12 -8.34 15.81
N LEU A 71 -7.13 -7.34 16.70
CA LEU A 71 -6.23 -6.19 16.63
C LEU A 71 -4.77 -6.59 16.87
N ARG A 72 -4.49 -7.50 17.82
CA ARG A 72 -3.14 -8.04 18.01
C ARG A 72 -2.68 -8.91 16.85
N ALA A 73 -3.56 -9.76 16.32
CA ALA A 73 -3.27 -10.58 15.14
C ALA A 73 -3.02 -9.71 13.90
N LEU A 74 -3.87 -8.71 13.66
CA LEU A 74 -3.72 -7.76 12.56
C LEU A 74 -2.46 -6.93 12.74
N GLY A 75 -2.19 -6.42 13.94
CA GLY A 75 -1.02 -5.61 14.25
C GLY A 75 0.30 -6.36 14.08
N ARG A 76 0.40 -7.58 14.63
CA ARG A 76 1.58 -8.44 14.36
C ARG A 76 1.65 -8.80 12.88
N GLY A 77 0.52 -9.10 12.25
CA GLY A 77 0.43 -9.42 10.82
C GLY A 77 0.96 -8.32 9.91
N THR A 78 0.53 -7.06 10.08
CA THR A 78 1.04 -5.94 9.27
C THR A 78 2.51 -5.63 9.56
N LEU A 79 2.96 -5.75 10.82
CA LEU A 79 4.38 -5.59 11.14
C LEU A 79 5.24 -6.66 10.44
N TYR A 80 4.82 -7.93 10.44
CA TYR A 80 5.54 -8.99 9.73
C TYR A 80 5.40 -8.89 8.21
N ALA A 81 4.26 -8.46 7.69
CA ALA A 81 4.07 -8.27 6.26
C ALA A 81 4.94 -7.13 5.73
N VAL A 82 4.90 -5.96 6.37
CA VAL A 82 5.69 -4.80 5.95
C VAL A 82 7.18 -5.02 6.20
N GLY A 83 7.55 -5.56 7.36
CA GLY A 83 8.94 -5.88 7.69
C GLY A 83 9.50 -7.01 6.82
N GLY A 84 8.76 -8.11 6.68
CA GLY A 84 9.17 -9.28 5.90
C GLY A 84 9.20 -9.02 4.40
N PHE A 85 8.22 -8.32 3.84
CA PHE A 85 8.23 -7.94 2.42
C PHE A 85 9.27 -6.85 2.12
N GLY A 86 9.47 -5.89 3.03
CA GLY A 86 10.53 -4.89 2.90
C GLY A 86 11.93 -5.53 2.88
N LEU A 87 12.19 -6.47 3.79
CA LEU A 87 13.46 -7.19 3.86
C LEU A 87 13.61 -8.17 2.70
N PHE A 88 12.55 -8.89 2.32
CA PHE A 88 12.54 -9.75 1.14
C PHE A 88 12.85 -8.97 -0.13
N CYS A 89 12.21 -7.81 -0.33
CA CYS A 89 12.48 -6.93 -1.46
C CYS A 89 13.92 -6.40 -1.44
N GLY A 90 14.44 -6.05 -0.26
CA GLY A 90 15.83 -5.63 -0.08
C GLY A 90 16.83 -6.75 -0.41
N VAL A 91 16.58 -7.98 0.04
CA VAL A 91 17.41 -9.17 -0.26
C VAL A 91 17.34 -9.49 -1.74
N VAL A 92 16.15 -9.46 -2.34
CA VAL A 92 15.96 -9.65 -3.78
C VAL A 92 16.73 -8.59 -4.55
N TRP A 93 16.66 -7.30 -4.17
CA TRP A 93 17.45 -6.22 -4.77
C TRP A 93 18.97 -6.41 -4.60
N LYS A 94 19.42 -6.92 -3.45
CA LYS A 94 20.85 -7.19 -3.19
C LYS A 94 21.38 -8.42 -3.92
N ALA A 95 20.56 -9.46 -4.08
CA ALA A 95 20.89 -10.66 -4.84
C ALA A 95 20.85 -10.40 -6.35
N LEU A 96 19.96 -9.52 -6.77
CA LEU A 96 19.84 -9.07 -8.14
C LEU A 96 20.80 -7.90 -8.40
N ASN A 97 22.02 -8.20 -8.84
CA ASN A 97 22.81 -7.20 -9.55
C ASN A 97 21.93 -6.60 -10.65
N LEU A 98 21.67 -5.28 -10.60
CA LEU A 98 20.69 -4.56 -11.43
C LEU A 98 20.77 -4.86 -12.95
N LYS A 99 21.94 -5.34 -13.42
CA LYS A 99 22.14 -5.83 -14.78
C LYS A 99 21.39 -7.14 -15.07
N GLU A 100 21.49 -8.14 -14.19
CA GLU A 100 20.88 -9.46 -14.38
C GLU A 100 19.36 -9.43 -14.20
N PHE A 101 18.84 -8.62 -13.27
CA PHE A 101 17.39 -8.42 -13.13
C PHE A 101 16.81 -7.71 -14.34
N ARG A 102 17.43 -6.63 -14.80
CA ARG A 102 16.97 -5.92 -15.99
C ARG A 102 16.99 -6.83 -17.22
N GLN A 103 17.97 -7.73 -17.33
CA GLN A 103 18.03 -8.71 -18.41
C GLN A 103 16.97 -9.80 -18.26
N LYS A 104 16.83 -10.45 -17.10
CA LYS A 104 15.80 -11.48 -16.84
C LYS A 104 14.37 -10.95 -16.94
N VAL A 105 14.11 -9.75 -16.41
CA VAL A 105 12.81 -9.08 -16.50
C VAL A 105 12.56 -8.57 -17.92
N GLY A 106 13.60 -8.12 -18.61
CA GLY A 106 13.53 -7.75 -20.02
C GLY A 106 13.31 -8.94 -20.97
N GLU A 107 13.71 -10.15 -20.58
CA GLU A 107 13.42 -11.39 -21.30
C GLU A 107 12.05 -11.99 -20.93
N MET A 108 11.62 -11.87 -19.66
CA MET A 108 10.29 -12.30 -19.22
C MET A 108 9.17 -11.42 -19.76
N LEU A 109 9.44 -10.13 -19.98
CA LEU A 109 8.52 -9.24 -20.66
C LEU A 109 8.73 -9.40 -22.17
N PRO A 110 7.77 -9.97 -22.93
CA PRO A 110 7.87 -9.98 -24.38
C PRO A 110 8.07 -8.55 -24.85
N ARG A 111 9.19 -8.28 -25.53
CA ARG A 111 9.55 -6.95 -26.03
C ARG A 111 8.39 -6.40 -26.85
N ILE A 112 7.63 -5.50 -26.23
CA ILE A 112 6.46 -4.88 -26.85
C ILE A 112 6.97 -4.19 -28.11
N PRO A 113 6.60 -4.66 -29.31
CA PRO A 113 6.90 -3.91 -30.52
C PRO A 113 6.23 -2.55 -30.34
N LYS A 114 6.96 -1.48 -30.64
CA LYS A 114 6.37 -0.14 -30.73
C LYS A 114 5.36 -0.18 -31.87
N THR A 115 4.12 -0.55 -31.58
CA THR A 115 3.02 -0.41 -32.52
C THR A 115 2.52 1.02 -32.39
N GLU A 116 2.69 1.80 -33.44
CA GLU A 116 2.10 3.14 -33.56
C GLU A 116 0.58 3.08 -33.77
N THR A 117 -0.14 2.23 -33.04
CA THR A 117 -1.56 2.01 -33.31
C THR A 117 -2.33 1.58 -32.07
N GLY A 118 -3.16 2.50 -31.55
CA GLY A 118 -4.47 2.12 -31.03
C GLY A 118 -5.00 2.80 -29.76
N GLY A 119 -4.17 3.49 -28.97
CA GLY A 119 -4.64 4.14 -27.74
C GLY A 119 -3.89 5.42 -27.44
N ARG A 120 -4.64 6.51 -27.20
CA ARG A 120 -4.09 7.82 -26.83
C ARG A 120 -3.51 7.71 -25.40
N THR A 121 -2.21 7.45 -25.28
CA THR A 121 -1.52 7.32 -23.97
C THR A 121 -0.99 8.66 -23.44
N GLU A 122 -1.13 9.73 -24.22
CA GLU A 122 -0.87 11.10 -23.82
C GLU A 122 -2.18 11.79 -23.42
N PHE A 123 -2.51 11.73 -22.13
CA PHE A 123 -3.56 12.57 -21.56
C PHE A 123 -2.90 13.79 -20.94
N GLU A 124 -3.35 15.00 -21.29
CA GLU A 124 -2.76 16.23 -20.73
C GLU A 124 -3.08 16.41 -19.25
N SER A 125 -4.20 15.84 -18.79
CA SER A 125 -4.67 15.95 -17.41
C SER A 125 -5.63 14.81 -17.07
N LEU A 126 -5.82 14.56 -15.77
CA LEU A 126 -6.86 13.64 -15.28
C LEU A 126 -8.24 14.00 -15.84
N ARG A 127 -8.51 15.30 -16.10
CA ARG A 127 -9.75 15.75 -16.72
C ARG A 127 -9.89 15.25 -18.16
N ASP A 128 -8.81 15.27 -18.92
CA ASP A 128 -8.75 14.79 -20.31
C ASP A 128 -8.94 13.26 -20.35
N PHE A 129 -8.34 12.53 -19.40
CA PHE A 129 -8.58 11.10 -19.20
C PHE A 129 -10.04 10.78 -18.85
N LEU A 130 -10.62 11.50 -17.88
CA LEU A 130 -12.01 11.30 -17.48
C LEU A 130 -12.98 11.64 -18.62
N GLN A 131 -12.69 12.70 -19.40
CA GLN A 131 -13.49 13.07 -20.56
C GLN A 131 -13.44 11.98 -21.64
N TYR A 132 -12.27 11.39 -21.88
CA TYR A 132 -12.11 10.25 -22.76
C TYR A 132 -12.92 9.03 -22.30
N CYS A 133 -12.88 8.68 -21.00
CA CYS A 133 -13.70 7.58 -20.47
C CYS A 133 -15.20 7.84 -20.61
N ILE A 134 -15.64 9.09 -20.44
CA ILE A 134 -17.04 9.48 -20.63
C ILE A 134 -17.43 9.30 -22.10
N ASP A 135 -16.66 9.86 -23.04
CA ASP A 135 -16.93 9.78 -24.49
C ASP A 135 -16.99 8.33 -25.00
N GLU A 136 -16.08 7.49 -24.51
CA GLU A 136 -16.03 6.06 -24.87
C GLU A 136 -17.27 5.30 -24.33
N SER A 137 -17.72 5.64 -23.12
CA SER A 137 -18.93 5.06 -22.53
C SER A 137 -20.21 5.48 -23.27
N GLU A 138 -20.27 6.70 -23.80
CA GLU A 138 -21.39 7.19 -24.60
C GLU A 138 -21.41 6.57 -26.01
N LYS A 139 -20.24 6.43 -26.65
CA LYS A 139 -20.11 5.70 -27.92
C LYS A 139 -20.58 4.25 -27.79
N SER A 140 -20.17 3.55 -26.74
CA SER A 140 -20.61 2.16 -26.51
C SER A 140 -22.12 2.04 -26.25
N LYS A 141 -22.76 3.06 -25.67
CA LYS A 141 -24.23 3.09 -25.46
C LYS A 141 -25.00 3.44 -26.73
N ARG A 142 -24.44 4.26 -27.61
CA ARG A 142 -25.04 4.65 -28.90
C ARG A 142 -24.93 3.56 -29.98
N ASN A 143 -23.93 2.68 -29.86
CA ASN A 143 -23.72 1.56 -30.80
C ASN A 143 -24.41 0.26 -30.37
N LYS A 144 -25.35 0.33 -29.42
CA LYS A 144 -26.18 -0.77 -28.94
C LYS A 144 -27.65 -0.40 -29.08
#